data_AF-A0A2K8WRM0-F1
#
_entry.id   AF-A0A2K8WRM0-F1
#
_cell.length_a   1.000
_cell.length_b   1.000
_cell.length_c   1.000
_cell.angle_alpha   90.00
_cell.angle_beta   90.00
_cell.angle_gamma   90.00
#
_symmetry.space_group_name_H-M   'P 1'
#
loop_
_entity.id
_entity.type
_entity.pdbx_description
1 polymer ?
#
loop_
_entity_poly.entity_id
_entity_poly.type
_entity_poly.pdbx_seq_one_letter_code
_entity_poly.pdbx_strand_id
1 'polypeptide(L)'
;MATVTDLTYEQLNDAAIADPNIGEAVFTFAGDTVSLDIKKLTKDTNAGLTDAGVLEFMYKLRKLAGEAQIAANDAIATTPDEELTSFPNFSFGIPSEEGFVEVTQVATYQIPLGINQVIGTN
;
A
#
# COMPACT_ATOMS: atom_id res chain seq x y z
N MET A 1 -10.88 -21.93 -9.30
CA MET A 1 -9.96 -20.88 -9.76
C MET A 1 -8.95 -20.64 -8.65
N ALA A 2 -7.83 -19.97 -8.91
CA ALA A 2 -6.80 -19.80 -7.88
C ALA A 2 -7.25 -18.74 -6.87
N THR A 3 -7.35 -19.11 -5.59
CA THR A 3 -7.55 -18.17 -4.49
C THR A 3 -6.35 -17.24 -4.41
N VAL A 4 -6.57 -15.92 -4.34
CA VAL A 4 -5.49 -14.97 -4.10
C VAL A 4 -5.23 -14.96 -2.61
N THR A 5 -4.10 -15.53 -2.19
CA THR A 5 -3.72 -15.60 -0.77
C THR A 5 -2.90 -14.39 -0.34
N ASP A 6 -2.21 -13.76 -1.29
CA ASP A 6 -1.16 -12.79 -1.02
C ASP A 6 -1.20 -11.66 -2.05
N LEU A 7 -0.90 -10.44 -1.58
CA LEU A 7 -0.69 -9.27 -2.44
C LEU A 7 0.80 -9.19 -2.80
N THR A 8 1.12 -9.09 -4.09
CA THR A 8 2.52 -9.04 -4.56
C THR A 8 3.02 -7.61 -4.73
N TYR A 9 4.33 -7.41 -4.66
CA TYR A 9 4.94 -6.09 -4.91
C TYR A 9 4.76 -5.63 -6.36
N GLU A 10 4.60 -6.55 -7.30
CA GLU A 10 4.22 -6.25 -8.69
C GLU A 10 2.81 -5.65 -8.75
N GLN A 11 1.85 -6.18 -8.00
CA GLN A 11 0.49 -5.61 -7.93
C GLN A 11 0.49 -4.21 -7.30
N LEU A 12 1.39 -3.94 -6.35
CA LEU A 12 1.61 -2.58 -5.84
C LEU A 12 2.18 -1.65 -6.93
N ASN A 13 3.10 -2.14 -7.78
CA ASN A 13 3.59 -1.37 -8.91
C ASN A 13 2.51 -1.11 -9.96
N ASP A 14 1.66 -2.09 -10.26
CA ASP A 14 0.54 -1.91 -11.20
C ASP A 14 -0.42 -0.82 -10.70
N ALA A 15 -0.75 -0.83 -9.41
CA ALA A 15 -1.54 0.23 -8.78
C ALA A 15 -0.84 1.60 -8.84
N ALA A 16 0.49 1.65 -8.65
CA ALA A 16 1.25 2.89 -8.70
C ALA A 16 1.32 3.47 -10.11
N ILE A 17 1.40 2.62 -11.13
CA ILE A 17 1.37 3.02 -12.54
C ILE A 17 -0.03 3.54 -12.91
N ALA A 18 -1.08 2.94 -12.36
CA ALA A 18 -2.47 3.36 -12.59
C ALA A 18 -2.85 4.66 -11.85
N ASP A 19 -2.18 5.00 -10.74
CA ASP A 19 -2.44 6.26 -10.01
C ASP A 19 -1.92 7.47 -10.83
N PRO A 20 -2.79 8.43 -11.20
CA PRO A 20 -2.42 9.58 -12.01
C PRO A 20 -1.43 10.54 -11.34
N ASN A 21 -1.26 10.46 -10.01
CA ASN A 21 -0.30 11.27 -9.25
C ASN A 21 1.08 10.62 -9.18
N ILE A 22 1.16 9.29 -9.39
CA ILE A 22 2.41 8.54 -9.37
C ILE A 22 2.86 8.24 -10.80
N GLY A 23 2.11 7.43 -11.54
CA GLY A 23 2.30 7.15 -12.97
C GLY A 23 3.50 6.28 -13.32
N GLU A 24 4.14 5.65 -12.32
CA GLU A 24 5.34 4.85 -12.51
C GLU A 24 5.52 3.81 -11.39
N ALA A 25 6.34 2.78 -11.64
CA ALA A 25 6.70 1.79 -10.64
C ALA A 25 7.53 2.40 -9.50
N VAL A 26 7.15 2.08 -8.26
CA VAL A 26 7.79 2.56 -7.01
C VAL A 26 8.71 1.52 -6.38
N PHE A 27 8.48 0.23 -6.64
CA PHE A 27 9.35 -0.86 -6.23
C PHE A 27 10.26 -1.31 -7.38
N THR A 28 11.53 -1.58 -7.07
CA THR A 28 12.50 -2.18 -7.99
C THR A 28 13.07 -3.47 -7.42
N PHE A 29 13.20 -4.48 -8.27
CA PHE A 29 13.66 -5.82 -7.90
C PHE A 29 15.07 -6.05 -8.44
N ALA A 30 16.01 -6.40 -7.56
CA ALA A 30 17.39 -6.72 -7.94
C ALA A 30 17.89 -7.92 -7.12
N GLY A 31 17.96 -9.09 -7.75
CA GLY A 31 18.22 -10.35 -7.03
C GLY A 31 17.16 -10.57 -5.93
N ASP A 32 17.62 -10.86 -4.71
CA ASP A 32 16.75 -11.05 -3.54
C ASP A 32 16.41 -9.74 -2.83
N THR A 33 16.69 -8.58 -3.43
CA THR A 33 16.44 -7.27 -2.84
C THR A 33 15.24 -6.59 -3.52
N VAL A 34 14.29 -6.17 -2.69
CA VAL A 34 13.23 -5.23 -3.05
C VAL A 34 13.62 -3.85 -2.53
N SER A 35 13.70 -2.86 -3.41
CA SER A 35 13.95 -1.46 -3.03
C SER A 35 12.71 -0.61 -3.33
N LEU A 36 12.39 0.32 -2.42
CA LEU A 36 11.28 1.26 -2.55
C LEU A 36 11.82 2.67 -2.76
N ASP A 37 11.38 3.33 -3.83
CA ASP A 37 11.69 4.73 -4.10
C ASP A 37 10.64 5.64 -3.43
N ILE A 38 10.97 6.12 -2.23
CA ILE A 38 10.11 7.02 -1.45
C ILE A 38 9.82 8.30 -2.22
N LYS A 39 10.77 8.82 -3.00
CA LYS A 39 10.58 10.05 -3.77
C LYS A 39 9.50 9.88 -4.83
N LYS A 40 9.35 8.71 -5.43
CA LYS A 40 8.25 8.50 -6.40
C LYS A 40 6.88 8.56 -5.75
N LEU A 41 6.80 8.15 -4.49
CA LEU A 41 5.58 8.11 -3.70
C LEU A 41 5.23 9.48 -3.10
N THR A 42 6.16 10.12 -2.39
CA THR A 42 5.92 11.40 -1.72
C THR A 42 6.12 12.60 -2.63
N LYS A 43 6.94 12.46 -3.68
CA LYS A 43 7.52 13.53 -4.51
C LYS A 43 8.55 14.41 -3.77
N ASP A 44 8.89 14.04 -2.53
CA ASP A 44 9.90 14.74 -1.73
C ASP A 44 11.32 14.31 -2.05
N THR A 45 12.26 15.17 -1.69
CA THR A 45 13.68 14.83 -1.66
C THR A 45 14.08 14.38 -0.25
N ASN A 46 15.25 13.74 -0.11
CA ASN A 46 15.76 13.34 1.22
C ASN A 46 15.85 14.50 2.23
N ALA A 47 16.03 15.75 1.75
CA ALA A 47 16.04 16.92 2.62
C ALA A 47 14.65 17.33 3.12
N GLY A 48 13.58 16.84 2.48
CA GLY A 48 12.18 17.05 2.86
C GLY A 48 11.61 15.98 3.77
N LEU A 49 12.40 15.00 4.21
CA LEU A 49 12.00 13.95 5.17
C LEU A 49 11.87 14.53 6.59
N THR A 50 10.84 15.36 6.79
CA THR A 50 10.36 15.78 8.11
C THR A 50 9.47 14.68 8.71
N ASP A 51 9.07 14.85 9.96
CA ASP A 51 8.04 14.03 10.59
C ASP A 51 6.75 13.98 9.76
N ALA A 52 6.32 15.12 9.21
CA ALA A 52 5.19 15.19 8.29
C ALA A 52 5.43 14.37 7.01
N GLY A 53 6.63 14.43 6.43
CA GLY A 53 6.99 13.64 5.25
C GLY A 53 6.99 12.13 5.52
N VAL A 54 7.39 11.70 6.71
CA VAL A 54 7.30 10.29 7.13
C VAL A 54 5.84 9.84 7.30
N LEU A 55 4.99 10.68 7.88
CA LEU A 55 3.55 10.40 7.98
C LEU A 55 2.88 10.29 6.61
N GLU A 56 3.19 11.22 5.71
CA GLU A 56 2.72 11.20 4.32
C GLU A 56 3.17 9.93 3.58
N PHE A 57 4.45 9.55 3.72
CA PHE A 57 4.98 8.31 3.17
C PHE A 57 4.17 7.09 3.64
N MET A 58 3.96 6.95 4.95
CA MET A 58 3.20 5.83 5.52
C MET A 58 1.75 5.80 5.02
N TYR A 59 1.09 6.95 4.96
CA TYR A 59 -0.26 7.08 4.43
C TYR A 59 -0.32 6.64 2.95
N LYS A 60 0.54 7.20 2.10
CA LYS A 60 0.54 6.91 0.66
C LYS A 60 0.89 5.46 0.35
N LEU A 61 1.84 4.87 1.07
CA LEU A 61 2.20 3.45 0.90
C LEU A 61 1.01 2.56 1.24
N ARG A 62 0.30 2.90 2.31
CA ARG A 62 -0.86 2.15 2.75
C ARG A 62 -2.07 2.32 1.82
N LYS A 63 -2.29 3.52 1.29
CA LYS A 63 -3.27 3.80 0.23
C LYS A 63 -3.00 2.94 -0.99
N LEU A 64 -1.75 2.93 -1.45
CA LEU A 64 -1.33 2.14 -2.60
C LEU A 64 -1.63 0.65 -2.41
N ALA A 65 -1.34 0.09 -1.23
CA ALA A 65 -1.66 -1.31 -0.92
C ALA A 65 -3.18 -1.59 -0.92
N GLY A 66 -4.00 -0.63 -0.48
CA GLY A 66 -5.47 -0.75 -0.55
C GLY A 66 -5.98 -0.75 -2.00
N GLU A 67 -5.45 0.14 -2.84
CA GLU A 67 -5.80 0.20 -4.27
C GLU A 67 -5.38 -1.07 -5.02
N ALA A 68 -4.18 -1.58 -4.74
CA ALA A 68 -3.71 -2.85 -5.28
C ALA A 68 -4.60 -4.01 -4.84
N GLN A 69 -5.06 -4.03 -3.58
CA GLN A 69 -5.99 -5.04 -3.09
C GLN A 69 -7.35 -4.97 -3.80
N ILE A 70 -7.91 -3.77 -3.98
CA ILE A 70 -9.16 -3.56 -4.72
C ILE A 70 -9.01 -4.12 -6.14
N ALA A 71 -7.94 -3.76 -6.84
CA ALA A 71 -7.69 -4.26 -8.19
C ALA A 71 -7.50 -5.79 -8.23
N ALA A 72 -6.82 -6.37 -7.24
CA ALA A 72 -6.66 -7.82 -7.12
C ALA A 72 -8.00 -8.52 -6.88
N ASN A 73 -8.84 -7.98 -6.00
CA ASN A 73 -10.18 -8.50 -5.70
C ASN A 73 -11.13 -8.36 -6.91
N ASP A 74 -11.09 -7.24 -7.62
CA ASP A 74 -11.90 -7.01 -8.83
C ASP A 74 -11.56 -8.03 -9.93
N ALA A 75 -10.30 -8.47 -10.01
CA ALA A 75 -9.86 -9.48 -10.97
C ALA A 75 -10.41 -10.90 -10.67
N ILE A 76 -10.86 -11.15 -9.44
CA ILE A 76 -11.36 -12.46 -8.96
C ILE A 76 -12.84 -12.43 -8.55
N ALA A 77 -13.56 -11.34 -8.85
CA ALA A 77 -14.88 -10.91 -8.34
C ALA A 77 -16.07 -11.90 -8.45
N THR A 78 -15.85 -13.19 -8.73
CA THR A 78 -16.88 -14.23 -8.80
C THR A 78 -17.14 -14.95 -7.46
N THR A 79 -16.31 -14.75 -6.43
CA THR A 79 -16.27 -15.59 -5.23
C THR A 79 -15.83 -14.79 -3.99
N PRO A 80 -16.77 -14.23 -3.19
CA PRO A 80 -16.47 -13.35 -2.05
C PRO A 80 -15.51 -13.91 -0.99
N ASP A 81 -15.49 -15.25 -0.82
CA ASP A 81 -14.59 -15.92 0.13
C ASP A 81 -13.12 -15.98 -0.37
N GLU A 82 -12.84 -15.50 -1.58
CA GLU A 82 -11.50 -15.46 -2.18
C GLU A 82 -10.91 -14.04 -2.17
N GLU A 83 -11.65 -13.04 -1.67
CA GLU A 83 -11.20 -11.65 -1.58
C GLU A 83 -10.20 -11.43 -0.44
N LEU A 84 -9.15 -10.68 -0.75
CA LEU A 84 -8.22 -10.16 0.24
C LEU A 84 -8.89 -9.11 1.13
N THR A 85 -8.61 -9.14 2.43
CA THR A 85 -9.13 -8.17 3.42
C THR A 85 -8.02 -7.51 4.27
N SER A 86 -6.76 -7.74 3.90
CA SER A 86 -5.56 -7.29 4.61
C SER A 86 -5.42 -5.77 4.71
N PHE A 87 -5.99 -5.05 3.73
CA PHE A 87 -5.83 -3.62 3.56
C PHE A 87 -7.18 -2.88 3.53
N PRO A 88 -7.88 -2.74 4.68
CA PRO A 88 -9.17 -2.02 4.75
C PRO A 88 -9.07 -0.55 4.32
N ASN A 89 -10.17 -0.02 3.80
CA ASN A 89 -10.26 1.36 3.33
C ASN A 89 -10.14 2.38 4.48
N PHE A 90 -9.68 3.58 4.11
CA PHE A 90 -9.64 4.72 5.00
C PHE A 90 -11.02 5.31 5.27
N SER A 91 -11.21 5.86 6.47
CA SER A 91 -12.31 6.78 6.78
C SER A 91 -11.80 8.21 6.71
N PHE A 92 -12.54 9.08 6.02
CA PHE A 92 -12.19 10.48 5.82
C PHE A 92 -13.12 11.38 6.63
N GLY A 93 -12.55 12.35 7.34
CA GLY A 93 -13.28 13.40 8.05
C GLY A 93 -13.80 14.49 7.11
N ILE A 94 -14.36 15.55 7.70
CA ILE A 94 -14.76 16.74 6.96
C ILE A 94 -13.49 17.51 6.55
N PRO A 95 -13.36 17.97 5.29
CA PRO A 95 -12.22 18.79 4.88
C PRO A 95 -12.12 20.09 5.71
N SER A 96 -10.90 20.45 6.11
CA SER A 96 -10.61 21.73 6.75
C SER A 96 -10.62 22.88 5.74
N GLU A 97 -10.76 24.11 6.23
CA GLU A 97 -10.67 25.33 5.40
C GLU A 97 -9.30 25.48 4.70
N GLU A 98 -8.27 24.84 5.24
CA GLU A 98 -6.92 24.82 4.69
C GLU A 98 -6.70 23.72 3.63
N GLY A 99 -7.74 22.94 3.32
CA GLY A 99 -7.70 21.90 2.28
C GLY A 99 -7.14 20.55 2.74
N PHE A 100 -7.05 20.32 4.05
CA PHE A 100 -6.65 19.02 4.61
C PHE A 100 -7.87 18.18 4.95
N VAL A 101 -7.69 16.86 5.01
CA VAL A 101 -8.72 15.94 5.51
C VAL A 101 -8.10 15.05 6.59
N GLU A 102 -8.81 14.90 7.71
CA GLU A 102 -8.42 13.92 8.71
C GLU A 102 -8.67 12.51 8.17
N VAL A 103 -7.67 11.65 8.26
CA VAL A 103 -7.76 10.27 7.79
C VAL A 103 -7.60 9.33 8.98
N THR A 104 -8.58 8.45 9.17
CA THR A 104 -8.53 7.40 10.21
C THR A 104 -8.56 6.03 9.56
N GLN A 105 -7.72 5.13 10.08
CA GLN A 105 -7.72 3.71 9.73
C GLN A 105 -7.48 2.90 11.00
N VAL A 106 -8.29 1.86 11.19
CA VAL A 106 -8.06 0.85 12.23
C VAL A 106 -7.74 -0.46 11.53
N ALA A 107 -6.61 -1.07 11.88
CA ALA A 107 -6.25 -2.40 11.43
C ALA A 107 -5.71 -3.22 12.60
N THR A 108 -6.02 -4.51 12.56
CA THR A 108 -5.52 -5.50 13.51
C THR A 108 -4.62 -6.45 12.75
N TYR A 109 -3.35 -6.52 13.14
CA TYR A 109 -2.36 -7.41 12.53
C TYR A 109 -1.98 -8.51 13.53
N GLN A 110 -1.95 -9.75 13.07
CA GLN A 110 -1.33 -10.83 13.83
C GLN A 110 0.13 -10.93 13.42
N ILE A 111 1.03 -10.49 14.30
CA ILE A 111 2.48 -10.50 14.07
C ILE A 111 3.10 -11.63 14.88
N PRO A 112 4.03 -12.43 14.33
CA PRO A 112 4.79 -13.41 15.10
C PRO A 112 5.52 -12.74 16.26
N LEU A 113 5.51 -13.39 17.44
CA LEU A 113 6.29 -12.93 18.60
C LEU A 113 7.80 -12.84 18.31
N GLY A 114 8.29 -13.58 17.31
CA GLY A 114 9.64 -13.46 16.77
C GLY A 114 9.67 -12.49 15.58
N ILE A 115 10.15 -11.26 15.80
CA ILE A 115 10.26 -10.20 14.78
C ILE A 115 11.14 -10.60 13.56
N ASN A 116 11.92 -11.68 13.69
CA ASN A 116 12.83 -12.18 12.66
C ASN A 116 12.29 -13.36 11.84
N GLN A 117 11.05 -13.81 12.07
CA GLN A 117 10.49 -14.92 11.29
C GLN A 117 9.66 -14.36 10.13
N VAL A 118 10.26 -14.33 8.94
CA VAL A 118 9.53 -14.16 7.68
C VAL A 118 8.55 -15.32 7.56
N ILE A 119 7.26 -15.05 7.71
CA ILE A 119 6.21 -15.98 7.28
C ILE A 119 5.91 -15.64 5.83
N GLY A 120 6.37 -16.48 4.90
CA GLY A 120 6.03 -16.39 3.49
C GLY A 120 7.03 -17.09 2.55
N THR A 121 6.82 -18.37 2.30
CA THR A 121 6.85 -18.88 0.92
C THR A 121 5.40 -19.17 0.58
N ASN A 122 4.84 -18.36 -0.30
CA ASN A 122 3.75 -18.70 -1.20
C ASN A 122 4.14 -18.10 -2.56
#